data_AF-G5A0Q0-F1
#
_entry.id   AF-G5A0Q0-F1
#
_cell.length_a   1.000
_cell.length_b   1.000
_cell.length_c   1.000
_cell.angle_alpha   90.00
_cell.angle_beta   90.00
_cell.angle_gamma   90.00
#
_symmetry.space_group_name_H-M   'P 1'
#
loop_
_entity.id
_entity.type
_entity.pdbx_description
1 polymer ?
#
loop_
_entity_poly.entity_id
_entity_poly.type
_entity_poly.pdbx_seq_one_letter_code
_entity_poly.pdbx_strand_id
1 'polypeptide(L)'
;PRCVNGALSFYRERAAETYGAFWYFIALTLVEIPYVFGSTLLFVAIFFPMMGFTGVGTFVVYWLYLSLHALWHAYFGQLMAYALPTVDVATIVGVLIVCIFLLFSGFNPPGDAIPQGFKWIYDMNPQRYTLAILSSLALGSCSTGGSDIGCKVLTGAPPTLPDNMTVKAYIESVFNIKHSELQTNIAFVVGFIIVYRLLALLALRFINQQSTHAIIVRPVLHLNNSEVHVSSRTFNTPVCCDIQHSSTISPT
;
A
#
# COMPACT_ATOMS: atom_id res chain seq x y z
N PRO A 1 3.57 -13.45 -2.80
CA PRO A 1 4.48 -14.61 -2.99
C PRO A 1 5.88 -14.46 -2.36
N ARG A 2 6.53 -13.30 -2.44
CA ARG A 2 7.89 -13.10 -1.85
C ARG A 2 7.94 -13.15 -0.32
N CYS A 3 6.89 -12.73 0.38
CA CYS A 3 6.81 -12.83 1.85
C CYS A 3 6.69 -14.28 2.36
N VAL A 4 6.16 -15.21 1.54
CA VAL A 4 5.95 -16.62 1.93
C VAL A 4 7.27 -17.39 1.90
N ASN A 5 8.08 -17.19 0.86
CA ASN A 5 9.35 -17.90 0.72
C ASN A 5 10.40 -17.40 1.73
N GLY A 6 10.38 -16.11 2.08
CA GLY A 6 11.25 -15.55 3.12
C GLY A 6 10.86 -15.95 4.55
N ALA A 7 9.58 -16.29 4.77
CA ALA A 7 9.13 -16.74 6.09
C ALA A 7 9.77 -18.08 6.49
N LEU A 8 9.86 -19.04 5.56
CA LEU A 8 10.44 -20.36 5.82
C LEU A 8 11.95 -20.28 6.17
N SER A 9 12.72 -19.45 5.47
CA SER A 9 14.14 -19.24 5.79
C SER A 9 14.30 -18.51 7.13
N PHE A 10 13.49 -17.49 7.38
CA PHE A 10 13.49 -16.73 8.63
C PHE A 10 13.14 -17.59 9.85
N TYR A 11 12.19 -18.53 9.74
CA TYR A 11 11.87 -19.46 10.84
C TYR A 11 13.04 -20.39 11.16
N ARG A 12 13.80 -20.82 10.14
CA ARG A 12 15.00 -21.65 10.31
C ARG A 12 16.15 -20.89 10.96
N GLU A 13 16.31 -19.61 10.62
CA GLU A 13 17.34 -18.73 11.18
C GLU A 13 16.98 -18.21 12.58
N ARG A 14 15.69 -17.98 12.85
CA ARG A 14 15.19 -17.61 14.18
C ARG A 14 15.32 -18.77 15.19
N ALA A 15 15.21 -20.01 14.74
CA ALA A 15 15.53 -21.19 15.56
C ALA A 15 17.04 -21.33 15.88
N ALA A 16 17.90 -20.59 15.16
CA ALA A 16 19.34 -20.55 15.39
C ALA A 16 19.80 -19.30 16.17
N GLU A 17 18.89 -18.43 16.64
CA GLU A 17 19.17 -17.14 17.32
C GLU A 17 20.14 -16.18 16.59
N THR A 18 20.42 -16.39 15.30
CA THR A 18 21.51 -15.67 14.61
C THR A 18 21.19 -14.22 14.23
N TYR A 19 19.90 -13.85 14.11
CA TYR A 19 19.47 -12.47 13.85
C TYR A 19 18.19 -12.08 14.61
N GLY A 20 18.21 -10.93 15.29
CA GLY A 20 17.02 -10.38 15.92
C GLY A 20 15.95 -9.99 14.91
N ALA A 21 14.68 -10.33 15.15
CA ALA A 21 13.54 -10.01 14.28
C ALA A 21 13.44 -8.50 13.94
N PHE A 22 13.93 -7.64 14.83
CA PHE A 22 14.03 -6.21 14.63
C PHE A 22 14.96 -5.83 13.46
N TRP A 23 16.16 -6.42 13.38
CA TRP A 23 17.12 -6.11 12.32
C TRP A 23 16.64 -6.57 10.95
N TYR A 24 15.97 -7.73 10.90
CA TYR A 24 15.32 -8.20 9.67
C TYR A 24 14.23 -7.24 9.20
N PHE A 25 13.39 -6.75 10.12
CA PHE A 25 12.35 -5.77 9.79
C PHE A 25 12.94 -4.45 9.24
N ILE A 26 14.02 -3.95 9.82
CA ILE A 26 14.69 -2.73 9.35
C ILE A 26 15.32 -2.95 7.97
N ALA A 27 15.97 -4.09 7.74
CA ALA A 27 16.53 -4.43 6.43
C ALA A 27 15.45 -4.50 5.34
N LEU A 28 14.33 -5.16 5.64
CA LEU A 28 13.18 -5.24 4.74
C LEU A 28 12.60 -3.84 4.47
N THR A 29 12.53 -2.99 5.50
CA THR A 29 12.07 -1.61 5.38
C THR A 29 12.93 -0.79 4.42
N LEU A 30 14.24 -0.90 4.55
CA LEU A 30 15.20 -0.14 3.74
C LEU A 30 15.19 -0.58 2.28
N VAL A 31 15.00 -1.86 2.00
CA VAL A 31 14.90 -2.38 0.61
C VAL A 31 13.57 -2.00 -0.04
N GLU A 32 12.49 -1.89 0.73
CA GLU A 32 11.17 -1.55 0.21
C GLU A 32 11.11 -0.11 -0.32
N ILE A 33 11.75 0.86 0.36
CA ILE A 33 11.71 2.28 0.00
C ILE A 33 12.17 2.53 -1.47
N PRO A 34 13.40 2.16 -1.89
CA PRO A 34 13.84 2.40 -3.26
C PRO A 34 13.04 1.61 -4.29
N TYR A 35 12.53 0.43 -3.93
CA TYR A 35 11.70 -0.38 -4.82
C TYR A 35 10.36 0.31 -5.14
N VAL A 36 9.68 0.84 -4.11
CA VAL A 36 8.41 1.58 -4.28
C VAL A 36 8.65 2.89 -5.02
N PHE A 37 9.71 3.63 -4.70
CA PHE A 37 10.02 4.89 -5.39
C PHE A 37 10.35 4.67 -6.88
N GLY A 38 11.12 3.62 -7.20
CA GLY A 38 11.44 3.27 -8.59
C GLY A 38 10.24 2.78 -9.39
N SER A 39 9.41 1.90 -8.81
CA SER A 39 8.21 1.40 -9.49
C SER A 39 7.17 2.49 -9.73
N THR A 40 6.96 3.37 -8.75
CA THR A 40 6.06 4.52 -8.90
C THR A 40 6.61 5.57 -9.87
N LEU A 41 7.93 5.77 -9.96
CA LEU A 41 8.52 6.65 -10.97
C LEU A 41 8.20 6.17 -12.38
N LEU A 42 8.36 4.87 -12.63
CA LEU A 42 8.05 4.27 -13.94
C LEU A 42 6.58 4.44 -14.29
N PHE A 43 5.68 4.26 -13.31
CA PHE A 43 4.24 4.45 -13.51
C PHE A 43 3.90 5.92 -13.82
N VAL A 44 4.39 6.87 -13.02
CA VAL A 44 4.09 8.30 -13.18
C VAL A 44 4.69 8.85 -14.48
N ALA A 45 5.88 8.38 -14.88
CA ALA A 45 6.52 8.78 -16.14
C ALA A 45 5.63 8.54 -17.37
N ILE A 46 4.80 7.48 -17.35
CA ILE A 46 3.86 7.15 -18.43
C ILE A 46 2.49 7.80 -18.19
N PHE A 47 1.99 7.75 -16.95
CA PHE A 47 0.65 8.23 -16.61
C PHE A 47 0.53 9.75 -16.70
N PHE A 48 1.54 10.50 -16.26
CA PHE A 48 1.51 11.96 -16.23
C PHE A 48 1.32 12.61 -17.61
N PRO A 49 2.11 12.24 -18.66
CA PRO A 49 1.87 12.76 -20.01
C PRO A 49 0.57 12.22 -20.64
N MET A 50 0.13 11.01 -20.29
CA MET A 50 -1.14 10.44 -20.79
C MET A 50 -2.35 11.28 -20.35
N MET A 51 -2.30 11.85 -19.15
CA MET A 51 -3.31 12.77 -18.63
C MET A 51 -3.20 14.19 -19.20
N GLY A 52 -2.13 14.49 -19.96
CA GLY A 52 -1.89 15.82 -20.52
C GLY A 52 -1.40 16.87 -19.52
N PHE A 53 -0.91 16.45 -18.36
CA PHE A 53 -0.34 17.38 -17.37
C PHE A 53 1.05 17.85 -17.82
N THR A 54 1.34 19.13 -17.63
CA THR A 54 2.61 19.76 -18.00
C THR A 54 3.32 20.33 -16.76
N GLY A 55 4.66 20.32 -16.77
CA GLY A 55 5.48 20.90 -15.69
C GLY A 55 6.33 19.89 -14.93
N VAL A 56 7.65 20.08 -14.97
CA VAL A 56 8.63 19.22 -14.30
C VAL A 56 8.54 19.29 -12.77
N GLY A 57 8.27 20.48 -12.23
CA GLY A 57 8.07 20.66 -10.78
C GLY A 57 6.83 19.90 -10.27
N THR A 58 5.71 20.05 -10.97
CA THR A 58 4.46 19.32 -10.69
C THR A 58 4.66 17.81 -10.81
N PHE A 59 5.41 17.35 -11.81
CA PHE A 59 5.75 15.94 -11.98
C PHE A 59 6.51 15.37 -10.78
N VAL A 60 7.58 16.04 -10.33
CA VAL A 60 8.41 15.57 -9.20
C VAL A 60 7.58 15.50 -7.92
N VAL A 61 6.78 16.54 -7.67
CA VAL A 61 5.91 16.61 -6.49
C VAL A 61 4.82 15.54 -6.55
N TYR A 62 4.21 15.33 -7.72
CA TYR A 62 3.19 14.28 -7.94
C TYR A 62 3.78 12.89 -7.71
N TRP A 63 4.95 12.63 -8.28
CA TRP A 63 5.68 11.39 -8.10
C TRP A 63 5.96 11.14 -6.61
N LEU A 64 6.54 12.11 -5.90
CA LEU A 64 6.86 11.98 -4.48
C LEU A 64 5.63 11.60 -3.64
N TYR A 65 4.48 12.24 -3.86
CA TYR A 65 3.26 11.92 -3.12
C TYR A 65 2.69 10.56 -3.47
N LEU A 66 2.71 10.18 -4.74
CA LEU A 66 2.24 8.87 -5.14
C LEU A 66 3.16 7.77 -4.57
N SER A 67 4.47 8.00 -4.52
CA SER A 67 5.44 7.11 -3.86
C SER A 67 5.15 6.97 -2.37
N LEU A 68 4.89 8.07 -1.65
CA LEU A 68 4.54 8.02 -0.23
C LEU A 68 3.22 7.26 0.01
N HIS A 69 2.22 7.47 -0.84
CA HIS A 69 0.95 6.74 -0.73
C HIS A 69 1.12 5.24 -1.00
N ALA A 70 1.89 4.87 -2.02
CA ALA A 70 2.21 3.47 -2.32
C ALA A 70 3.00 2.83 -1.16
N LEU A 71 3.92 3.57 -0.55
CA LEU A 71 4.70 3.11 0.60
C LEU A 71 3.80 2.85 1.82
N TRP A 72 2.84 3.74 2.07
CA TRP A 72 1.82 3.53 3.10
C TRP A 72 1.02 2.24 2.86
N HIS A 73 0.56 2.00 1.63
CA HIS A 73 -0.17 0.77 1.28
C HIS A 73 0.69 -0.49 1.49
N ALA A 74 1.97 -0.45 1.11
CA ALA A 74 2.89 -1.56 1.32
C ALA A 74 3.04 -1.89 2.81
N TYR A 75 3.19 -0.87 3.66
CA TYR A 75 3.33 -1.05 5.11
C TYR A 75 2.03 -1.48 5.79
N PHE A 76 0.89 -1.00 5.31
CA PHE A 76 -0.42 -1.48 5.74
C PHE A 76 -0.59 -2.98 5.46
N GLY A 77 -0.22 -3.44 4.26
CA GLY A 77 -0.23 -4.85 3.91
C GLY A 77 0.69 -5.70 4.79
N GLN A 78 1.89 -5.19 5.09
CA GLN A 78 2.83 -5.85 6.02
C GLN A 78 2.26 -5.94 7.44
N LEU A 79 1.62 -4.88 7.94
CA LEU A 79 0.95 -4.90 9.26
C LEU A 79 -0.12 -5.99 9.33
N MET A 80 -0.97 -6.11 8.30
CA MET A 80 -2.00 -7.16 8.25
C MET A 80 -1.39 -8.56 8.21
N ALA A 81 -0.31 -8.76 7.46
CA ALA A 81 0.41 -10.02 7.42
C ALA A 81 1.02 -10.42 8.78
N TYR A 82 1.40 -9.45 9.61
CA TYR A 82 1.91 -9.72 10.96
C TYR A 82 0.80 -9.88 11.99
N ALA A 83 -0.32 -9.19 11.82
CA ALA A 83 -1.44 -9.23 12.75
C ALA A 83 -2.24 -10.54 12.66
N LEU A 84 -2.29 -11.18 11.49
CA LEU A 84 -3.18 -12.32 11.22
C LEU A 84 -2.40 -13.64 11.09
N PRO A 85 -3.01 -14.78 11.48
CA PRO A 85 -2.34 -16.08 11.52
C PRO A 85 -2.14 -16.73 10.14
N THR A 86 -2.93 -16.34 9.14
CA THR A 86 -2.89 -16.89 7.78
C THR A 86 -2.88 -15.79 6.73
N VAL A 87 -2.18 -16.04 5.62
CA VAL A 87 -2.01 -15.07 4.53
C VAL A 87 -3.33 -14.83 3.79
N ASP A 88 -4.17 -15.86 3.67
CA ASP A 88 -5.47 -15.75 2.99
C ASP A 88 -6.41 -14.81 3.75
N VAL A 89 -6.47 -14.96 5.08
CA VAL A 89 -7.29 -14.08 5.93
C VAL A 89 -6.71 -12.66 5.93
N ALA A 90 -5.38 -12.52 5.99
CA ALA A 90 -4.72 -11.21 5.89
C ALA A 90 -5.05 -10.48 4.59
N THR A 91 -5.10 -11.20 3.48
CA THR A 91 -5.43 -10.62 2.17
C THR A 91 -6.89 -10.19 2.11
N ILE A 92 -7.82 -11.05 2.53
CA ILE A 92 -9.26 -10.74 2.50
C ILE A 92 -9.57 -9.54 3.41
N VAL A 93 -9.10 -9.56 4.65
CA VAL A 93 -9.33 -8.48 5.62
C VAL A 93 -8.66 -7.19 5.17
N GLY A 94 -7.43 -7.27 4.66
CA GLY A 94 -6.70 -6.11 4.15
C GLY A 94 -7.43 -5.41 3.00
N VAL A 95 -7.95 -6.18 2.03
CA VAL A 95 -8.73 -5.63 0.92
C VAL A 95 -10.04 -5.00 1.42
N LEU A 96 -10.76 -5.65 2.34
CA LEU A 96 -11.99 -5.10 2.91
C LEU A 96 -11.75 -3.75 3.59
N ILE A 97 -10.69 -3.62 4.38
CA ILE A 97 -10.34 -2.36 5.05
C ILE A 97 -9.98 -1.27 4.03
N VAL A 98 -9.20 -1.60 3.00
CA VAL A 98 -8.87 -0.66 1.92
C VAL A 98 -10.12 -0.23 1.16
N CYS A 99 -11.09 -1.12 0.92
CA CYS A 99 -12.36 -0.75 0.30
C CYS A 99 -13.17 0.22 1.16
N ILE A 100 -13.21 0.02 2.48
CA ILE A 100 -13.86 0.94 3.40
C ILE A 100 -13.16 2.32 3.36
N PHE A 101 -11.83 2.34 3.42
CA PHE A 101 -11.06 3.59 3.28
C PHE A 101 -11.28 4.27 1.92
N LEU A 102 -11.41 3.51 0.84
CA LEU A 102 -11.72 4.07 -0.47
C LEU A 102 -13.13 4.71 -0.51
N LEU A 103 -14.13 4.06 0.09
CA LEU A 103 -15.50 4.61 0.18
C LEU A 103 -15.53 5.91 0.99
N PHE A 104 -14.82 5.96 2.12
CA PHE A 104 -14.71 7.15 2.96
C PHE A 104 -13.54 8.06 2.56
N SER A 105 -13.10 8.03 1.31
CA SER A 105 -12.00 8.89 0.83
C SER A 105 -12.45 10.31 0.45
N GLY A 106 -13.76 10.55 0.42
CA GLY A 106 -14.35 11.86 0.12
C GLY A 106 -14.65 12.09 -1.36
N PHE A 107 -14.42 11.11 -2.23
CA PHE A 107 -14.85 11.17 -3.64
C PHE A 107 -16.33 10.83 -3.81
N ASN A 108 -16.82 9.78 -3.15
CA ASN A 108 -18.21 9.36 -3.19
C ASN A 108 -18.57 8.66 -1.85
N PRO A 109 -19.23 9.34 -0.89
CA PRO A 109 -19.84 10.67 -0.93
C PRO A 109 -18.84 11.85 -0.81
N PRO A 110 -19.19 13.06 -1.28
CA PRO A 110 -18.35 14.26 -1.14
C PRO A 110 -18.15 14.61 0.35
N GLY A 111 -16.97 15.14 0.69
CA GLY A 111 -16.52 15.35 2.07
C GLY A 111 -17.51 16.12 2.98
N ASP A 112 -18.29 17.04 2.41
CA ASP A 112 -19.26 17.85 3.16
C ASP A 112 -20.58 17.12 3.46
N ALA A 113 -20.89 16.03 2.74
CA ALA A 113 -22.08 15.23 2.95
C ALA A 113 -21.88 14.11 4.01
N ILE A 114 -20.70 14.02 4.62
CA ILE A 114 -20.38 12.96 5.60
C ILE A 114 -20.99 13.32 6.97
N PRO A 115 -21.87 12.46 7.53
CA PRO A 115 -22.45 12.68 8.86
C PRO A 115 -21.38 12.79 9.95
N GLN A 116 -21.60 13.66 10.93
CA GLN A 116 -20.62 13.94 12.01
C GLN A 116 -20.15 12.67 12.75
N GLY A 117 -21.00 11.65 12.87
CA GLY A 117 -20.67 10.38 13.54
C GLY A 117 -19.59 9.54 12.83
N PHE A 118 -19.43 9.68 11.50
CA PHE A 118 -18.42 8.95 10.72
C PHE A 118 -17.18 9.80 10.38
N LYS A 119 -17.13 11.04 10.87
CA LYS A 119 -16.05 11.99 10.57
C LYS A 119 -14.68 11.50 11.05
N TRP A 120 -14.63 10.73 12.14
CA TRP A 120 -13.39 10.14 12.63
C TRP A 120 -12.78 9.13 11.65
N ILE A 121 -13.59 8.35 10.91
CA ILE A 121 -13.09 7.43 9.87
C ILE A 121 -12.53 8.24 8.71
N TYR A 122 -13.21 9.32 8.36
CA TYR A 122 -12.79 10.24 7.30
C TYR A 122 -11.47 10.96 7.63
N ASP A 123 -11.25 11.34 8.88
CA ASP A 123 -9.99 11.95 9.33
C ASP A 123 -8.86 10.92 9.51
N MET A 124 -9.18 9.68 9.90
CA MET A 124 -8.20 8.58 10.00
C MET A 124 -7.76 8.01 8.66
N ASN A 125 -8.45 8.37 7.56
CA ASN A 125 -8.21 7.78 6.26
C ASN A 125 -7.09 8.49 5.48
N PRO A 126 -5.93 7.86 5.26
CA PRO A 126 -4.84 8.48 4.51
C PRO A 126 -5.16 8.65 3.02
N GLN A 127 -6.08 7.85 2.45
CA GLN A 127 -6.49 8.00 1.04
C GLN A 127 -7.15 9.36 0.77
N ARG A 128 -7.88 9.92 1.73
CA ARG A 128 -8.47 11.27 1.62
C ARG A 128 -7.38 12.32 1.37
N TYR A 129 -6.33 12.32 2.19
CA TYR A 129 -5.25 13.29 2.06
C TYR A 129 -4.51 13.15 0.75
N THR A 130 -4.25 11.92 0.30
CA THR A 130 -3.62 11.70 -1.01
C THR A 130 -4.52 12.19 -2.15
N LEU A 131 -5.82 11.88 -2.14
CA LEU A 131 -6.74 12.38 -3.17
C LEU A 131 -6.80 13.91 -3.18
N ALA A 132 -6.83 14.53 -2.01
CA ALA A 132 -6.77 15.98 -1.86
C ALA A 132 -5.50 16.57 -2.49
N ILE A 133 -4.34 16.00 -2.16
CA ILE A 133 -3.04 16.43 -2.69
C ILE A 133 -2.97 16.24 -4.21
N LEU A 134 -3.26 15.05 -4.73
CA LEU A 134 -3.11 14.75 -6.15
C LEU A 134 -4.08 15.56 -7.01
N SER A 135 -5.35 15.70 -6.59
CA SER A 135 -6.32 16.53 -7.30
C SER A 135 -5.94 18.00 -7.24
N SER A 136 -5.41 18.49 -6.11
CA SER A 136 -4.94 19.87 -6.00
C SER A 136 -3.79 20.15 -6.98
N LEU A 137 -2.85 19.22 -7.09
CA LEU A 137 -1.68 19.35 -7.93
C LEU A 137 -2.00 19.23 -9.42
N ALA A 138 -2.93 18.35 -9.76
CA ALA A 138 -3.37 18.12 -11.14
C ALA A 138 -4.35 19.21 -11.65
N LEU A 139 -5.25 19.72 -10.79
CA LEU A 139 -6.36 20.58 -11.23
C LEU A 139 -6.35 22.00 -10.65
N GLY A 140 -5.45 22.37 -9.75
CA GLY A 140 -5.48 23.75 -9.19
C GLY A 140 -4.22 24.58 -9.43
N SER A 141 -3.37 24.16 -10.35
CA SER A 141 -2.47 25.11 -11.03
C SER A 141 -3.31 26.02 -11.91
N CYS A 142 -3.52 27.25 -11.46
CA CYS A 142 -4.16 28.30 -12.24
C CYS A 142 -3.26 29.54 -12.17
N SER A 143 -2.41 29.72 -13.19
CA SER A 143 -1.68 30.98 -13.35
C SER A 143 -2.64 32.02 -13.90
N THR A 144 -2.68 33.22 -13.31
CA THR A 144 -3.53 34.33 -13.78
C THR A 144 -3.16 34.71 -15.22
N GLY A 145 -3.92 34.20 -16.20
CA GLY A 145 -3.69 34.37 -17.64
C GLY A 145 -3.26 33.11 -18.40
N GLY A 146 -3.09 31.97 -17.71
CA GLY A 146 -2.78 30.68 -18.33
C GLY A 146 -4.02 29.92 -18.80
N SER A 147 -3.90 29.15 -19.89
CA SER A 147 -4.91 28.21 -20.39
C SER A 147 -4.94 26.88 -19.62
N ASP A 148 -4.54 26.89 -18.35
CA ASP A 148 -4.40 25.70 -17.51
C ASP A 148 -5.76 25.10 -17.19
N ILE A 149 -5.78 23.77 -16.99
CA ILE A 149 -7.00 22.98 -16.79
C ILE A 149 -7.80 23.49 -15.57
N GLY A 150 -7.12 24.02 -14.55
CA GLY A 150 -7.74 24.55 -13.33
C GLY A 150 -8.44 25.90 -13.46
N CYS A 151 -8.09 26.70 -14.47
CA CYS A 151 -8.71 28.01 -14.72
C CYS A 151 -9.95 27.91 -15.63
N LYS A 152 -10.21 26.75 -16.25
CA LYS A 152 -11.35 26.57 -17.14
C LYS A 152 -12.65 26.59 -16.33
N VAL A 153 -13.67 27.26 -16.88
CA VAL A 153 -15.03 27.25 -16.32
C VAL A 153 -15.67 25.88 -16.54
N LEU A 154 -16.43 25.41 -15.56
CA LEU A 154 -17.15 24.14 -15.65
C LEU A 154 -18.34 24.30 -16.62
N THR A 155 -18.35 23.54 -17.71
CA THR A 155 -19.49 23.46 -18.63
C THR A 155 -20.38 22.28 -18.26
N GLY A 156 -21.65 22.52 -17.92
CA GLY A 156 -22.62 21.47 -17.56
C GLY A 156 -22.72 21.15 -16.07
N ALA A 157 -22.46 22.12 -15.18
CA ALA A 157 -22.69 21.95 -13.75
C ALA A 157 -24.18 21.73 -13.43
N PRO A 158 -24.54 20.89 -12.43
CA PRO A 158 -25.92 20.78 -11.99
C PRO A 158 -26.43 22.13 -11.47
N PRO A 159 -27.74 22.43 -11.61
CA PRO A 159 -28.34 23.75 -11.33
C PRO A 159 -28.29 24.18 -9.84
N THR A 160 -27.66 23.39 -8.98
CA THR A 160 -27.44 23.67 -7.55
C THR A 160 -26.15 24.46 -7.28
N LEU A 161 -25.30 24.69 -8.29
CA LEU A 161 -24.06 25.47 -8.16
C LEU A 161 -24.11 26.79 -8.94
N PRO A 162 -23.35 27.83 -8.53
CA PRO A 162 -23.30 29.11 -9.23
C PRO A 162 -22.80 28.97 -10.67
N ASP A 163 -23.49 29.62 -11.62
CA ASP A 163 -23.06 29.71 -13.02
C ASP A 163 -21.70 30.42 -13.12
N ASN A 164 -20.74 29.81 -13.83
CA ASN A 164 -19.35 30.25 -14.01
C ASN A 164 -18.36 29.93 -12.86
N MET A 165 -18.58 28.86 -12.10
CA MET A 165 -17.57 28.36 -11.17
C MET A 165 -16.36 27.76 -11.90
N THR A 166 -15.14 28.09 -11.45
CA THR A 166 -13.90 27.48 -11.95
C THR A 166 -13.72 26.08 -11.36
N VAL A 167 -12.98 25.22 -12.07
CA VAL A 167 -12.61 23.87 -11.57
C VAL A 167 -11.97 23.93 -10.19
N LYS A 168 -11.09 24.91 -9.95
CA LYS A 168 -10.47 25.13 -8.64
C LYS A 168 -11.51 25.40 -7.55
N ALA A 169 -12.46 26.32 -7.81
CA ALA A 169 -13.47 26.68 -6.83
C ALA A 169 -14.37 25.48 -6.50
N TYR A 170 -14.73 24.66 -7.49
CA TYR A 170 -15.52 23.44 -7.29
C TYR A 170 -14.81 22.41 -6.41
N ILE A 171 -13.51 22.20 -6.61
CA ILE A 171 -12.71 21.28 -5.78
C ILE A 171 -12.64 21.77 -4.34
N GLU A 172 -12.53 23.08 -4.13
CA GLU A 172 -12.50 23.67 -2.80
C GLU A 172 -13.87 23.60 -2.10
N SER A 173 -14.97 23.82 -2.84
CA SER A 173 -16.32 23.89 -2.25
C SER A 173 -17.05 22.56 -2.13
N VAL A 174 -16.76 21.57 -2.98
CA VAL A 174 -17.46 20.27 -3.01
C VAL A 174 -16.63 19.17 -2.36
N PHE A 175 -15.31 19.21 -2.54
CA PHE A 175 -14.41 18.22 -1.98
C PHE A 175 -13.67 18.70 -0.73
N ASN A 176 -13.82 19.97 -0.34
CA ASN A 176 -13.16 20.59 0.82
C ASN A 176 -11.62 20.48 0.75
N ILE A 177 -11.07 20.61 -0.46
CA ILE A 177 -9.64 20.46 -0.74
C ILE A 177 -9.03 21.85 -0.90
N LYS A 178 -8.30 22.31 0.12
CA LYS A 178 -7.60 23.60 0.11
C LYS A 178 -6.15 23.43 -0.35
N HIS A 179 -5.75 24.20 -1.35
CA HIS A 179 -4.35 24.24 -1.84
C HIS A 179 -3.35 24.75 -0.82
N SER A 180 -3.78 25.61 0.11
CA SER A 180 -2.91 26.16 1.17
C SER A 180 -2.49 25.12 2.20
N GLU A 181 -3.31 24.07 2.39
CA GLU A 181 -3.09 23.01 3.39
C GLU A 181 -2.27 21.84 2.83
N LEU A 182 -1.69 21.99 1.64
CA LEU A 182 -0.93 20.93 0.99
C LEU A 182 0.18 20.39 1.92
N GLN A 183 0.95 21.28 2.55
CA GLN A 183 2.03 20.87 3.45
C GLN A 183 1.53 20.16 4.71
N THR A 184 0.43 20.62 5.28
CA THR A 184 -0.21 19.99 6.44
C THR A 184 -0.65 18.56 6.12
N ASN A 185 -1.26 18.35 4.95
CA ASN A 185 -1.71 17.02 4.51
C ASN A 185 -0.54 16.05 4.32
N ILE A 186 0.62 16.53 3.86
CA ILE A 186 1.83 15.71 3.73
C ILE A 186 2.32 15.25 5.10
N ALA A 187 2.36 16.18 6.07
CA ALA A 187 2.79 15.87 7.43
C ALA A 187 1.91 14.77 8.04
N PHE A 188 0.60 14.78 7.77
CA PHE A 188 -0.30 13.70 8.16
C PHE A 188 0.05 12.38 7.49
N VAL A 189 0.25 12.33 6.17
CA VAL A 189 0.61 11.09 5.46
C VAL A 189 1.92 10.49 5.99
N VAL A 190 2.95 11.31 6.18
CA VAL A 190 4.23 10.86 6.77
C VAL A 190 4.03 10.38 8.21
N GLY A 191 3.22 11.09 9.00
CA GLY A 191 2.84 10.68 10.35
C GLY A 191 2.18 9.29 10.37
N PHE A 192 1.21 9.04 9.49
CA PHE A 192 0.58 7.72 9.36
C PHE A 192 1.60 6.64 9.00
N ILE A 193 2.50 6.88 8.04
CA ILE A 193 3.56 5.92 7.69
C ILE A 193 4.38 5.50 8.92
N ILE A 194 4.79 6.47 9.74
CA ILE A 194 5.56 6.21 10.97
C ILE A 194 4.71 5.42 11.97
N VAL A 195 3.45 5.81 12.19
CA VAL A 195 2.54 5.12 13.12
C VAL A 195 2.31 3.67 12.69
N TYR A 196 2.01 3.40 11.42
CA TYR A 196 1.82 2.04 10.90
C TYR A 196 3.11 1.21 11.02
N ARG A 197 4.29 1.82 10.87
CA ARG A 197 5.57 1.14 11.12
C ARG A 197 5.78 0.77 12.58
N LEU A 198 5.48 1.68 13.51
CA LEU A 198 5.55 1.40 14.94
C LEU A 198 4.55 0.31 15.35
N LEU A 199 3.33 0.35 14.81
CA LEU A 199 2.33 -0.70 15.02
C LEU A 199 2.78 -2.05 14.46
N ALA A 200 3.43 -2.08 13.30
CA ALA A 200 3.96 -3.31 12.71
C ALA A 200 5.09 -3.90 13.56
N LEU A 201 5.99 -3.06 14.08
CA LEU A 201 7.02 -3.47 15.04
C LEU A 201 6.41 -4.02 16.32
N LEU A 202 5.37 -3.36 16.83
CA LEU A 202 4.66 -3.77 18.03
C LEU A 202 3.96 -5.12 17.81
N ALA A 203 3.28 -5.29 16.67
CA ALA A 203 2.67 -6.55 16.27
C ALA A 203 3.70 -7.68 16.20
N LEU A 204 4.86 -7.46 15.58
CA LEU A 204 5.95 -8.44 15.53
C LEU A 204 6.52 -8.81 16.90
N ARG A 205 6.49 -7.88 17.87
CA ARG A 205 6.99 -8.12 19.23
C ARG A 205 5.99 -8.87 20.11
N PHE A 206 4.71 -8.53 20.02
CA PHE A 206 3.67 -9.13 20.87
C PHE A 206 3.06 -10.41 20.27
N ILE A 207 2.96 -10.51 18.94
CA ILE A 207 2.39 -11.66 18.25
C ILE A 207 3.51 -12.64 17.93
N ASN A 208 3.74 -13.59 18.84
CA ASN A 208 4.66 -14.69 18.60
C ASN A 208 3.98 -15.73 17.69
N GLN A 209 4.07 -15.57 16.36
CA GLN A 209 3.49 -16.50 15.37
C GLN A 209 4.07 -17.94 15.42
N GLN A 210 5.03 -18.22 16.31
CA GLN A 210 5.62 -19.54 16.54
C GLN A 210 4.56 -20.64 16.81
N SER A 211 3.42 -20.30 17.42
CA SER A 211 2.40 -21.28 17.80
C SER A 211 1.55 -21.77 16.61
N THR A 212 1.30 -20.93 15.61
CA THR A 212 0.34 -21.25 14.54
C THR A 212 0.96 -22.14 13.46
N HIS A 213 2.20 -21.88 13.05
CA HIS A 213 2.91 -22.75 12.11
C HIS A 213 3.32 -24.09 12.73
N ALA A 214 3.56 -24.16 14.05
CA ALA A 214 3.75 -25.43 14.75
C ALA A 214 2.47 -26.31 14.70
N ILE A 215 1.28 -25.71 14.67
CA ILE A 215 0.00 -26.44 14.53
C ILE A 215 -0.22 -26.91 13.09
N ILE A 216 0.25 -26.19 12.07
CA ILE A 216 0.09 -26.56 10.65
C ILE A 216 1.18 -27.54 10.17
N VAL A 217 2.37 -27.58 10.77
CA VAL A 217 3.45 -28.53 10.42
C VAL A 217 3.35 -29.85 11.20
N ARG A 218 2.70 -29.84 12.37
CA ARG A 218 2.42 -31.06 13.15
C ARG A 218 1.64 -32.17 12.40
N PRO A 219 0.62 -31.91 11.55
CA PRO A 219 -0.08 -32.96 10.83
C PRO A 219 0.74 -33.53 9.66
N VAL A 220 1.63 -32.74 9.05
CA VAL A 220 2.51 -33.21 7.96
C VAL A 220 3.60 -34.15 8.49
N LEU A 221 4.11 -33.91 9.70
CA LEU A 221 5.07 -34.82 10.35
C LEU A 221 4.44 -36.14 10.82
N HIS A 222 3.16 -36.13 11.22
CA HIS A 222 2.48 -37.36 11.66
C HIS A 222 2.11 -38.32 10.52
N LEU A 223 2.08 -37.86 9.26
CA LEU A 223 1.85 -38.73 8.10
C LEU A 223 3.15 -39.28 7.47
N ASN A 224 4.31 -38.70 7.78
CA ASN A 224 5.59 -39.13 7.21
C ASN A 224 6.42 -40.02 8.13
N ASN A 225 5.90 -40.37 9.32
CA ASN A 225 6.61 -41.14 10.33
C ASN A 225 6.52 -42.67 10.15
N SER A 226 6.01 -43.15 9.01
CA SER A 226 6.02 -44.57 8.67
C SER A 226 7.29 -45.01 7.93
N GLU A 227 8.07 -44.10 7.33
CA GLU A 227 9.26 -44.48 6.53
C GLU A 227 10.36 -43.42 6.53
N VAL A 228 11.04 -43.17 7.66
CA VAL A 228 12.37 -42.55 7.60
C VAL A 228 13.31 -43.18 8.63
N HIS A 229 13.93 -44.29 8.22
CA HIS A 229 15.20 -44.71 8.80
C HIS A 229 16.24 -43.60 8.55
N VAL A 230 16.67 -42.94 9.61
CA VAL A 230 17.74 -41.94 9.59
C VAL A 230 19.05 -42.63 9.21
N SER A 231 19.46 -42.52 7.95
CA SER A 231 20.80 -42.84 7.49
C SER A 231 21.58 -41.53 7.33
N SER A 232 22.41 -41.26 8.33
CA SER A 232 23.40 -40.19 8.34
C SER A 232 24.45 -40.44 7.25
N ARG A 233 24.34 -39.77 6.10
CA ARG A 233 25.47 -39.53 5.19
C ARG A 233 25.45 -38.10 4.65
N THR A 234 26.51 -37.39 5.02
CA THR A 234 27.12 -36.25 4.33
C THR A 234 27.02 -36.32 2.81
N PHE A 235 26.47 -35.27 2.17
CA PHE A 235 26.89 -34.91 0.81
C PHE A 235 26.62 -33.43 0.44
N ASN A 236 27.57 -32.90 -0.32
CA ASN A 236 27.76 -31.54 -0.83
C ASN A 236 26.69 -31.05 -1.84
N THR A 237 26.17 -29.83 -1.61
CA THR A 237 25.83 -28.78 -2.62
C THR A 237 24.76 -29.11 -3.72
N PRO A 238 24.36 -28.16 -4.60
CA PRO A 238 23.11 -27.37 -4.47
C PRO A 238 22.16 -27.56 -5.68
N VAL A 239 20.83 -27.58 -5.50
CA VAL A 239 19.91 -27.61 -6.65
C VAL A 239 18.70 -26.69 -6.42
N CYS A 240 18.73 -25.55 -7.11
CA CYS A 240 17.53 -24.90 -7.65
C CYS A 240 16.89 -25.83 -8.71
N CYS A 241 15.57 -26.00 -8.68
CA CYS A 241 14.75 -26.26 -9.87
C CYS A 241 13.39 -25.59 -9.60
N ASP A 242 13.06 -24.48 -10.26
CA ASP A 242 12.63 -24.29 -11.64
C ASP A 242 11.26 -24.87 -12.00
N ILE A 243 10.53 -24.00 -12.67
CA ILE A 243 9.19 -24.11 -13.22
C ILE A 243 9.23 -25.12 -14.37
N GLN A 244 8.32 -26.10 -14.41
CA GLN A 244 7.97 -26.70 -15.69
C GLN A 244 6.49 -27.09 -15.79
N HIS A 245 5.85 -26.36 -16.70
CA HIS A 245 4.63 -26.63 -17.44
C HIS A 245 4.48 -28.14 -17.74
N SER A 246 3.37 -28.77 -17.37
CA SER A 246 3.01 -30.11 -17.85
C SER A 246 1.79 -30.02 -18.75
N SER A 247 2.06 -29.99 -20.04
CA SER A 247 1.16 -30.34 -21.13
C SER A 247 1.80 -31.53 -21.84
N THR A 248 1.11 -32.68 -21.88
CA THR A 248 0.90 -33.60 -23.02
C THR A 248 0.64 -35.04 -22.53
N ILE A 249 -0.54 -35.59 -22.81
CA ILE A 249 -0.83 -36.61 -23.85
C ILE A 249 -0.56 -38.06 -23.39
N SER A 250 -1.65 -38.81 -23.22
CA SER A 250 -1.69 -40.28 -23.18
C SER A 250 -1.33 -40.89 -24.53
N PRO A 251 -0.64 -42.04 -24.51
CA PRO A 251 -1.14 -43.18 -25.27
C PRO A 251 -1.05 -44.48 -24.45
N THR A 252 -2.17 -45.19 -24.32
CA THR A 252 -2.39 -46.61 -24.66
C THR A 252 -3.70 -47.10 -24.07
#